data_AF-A0A0V7ZFW4-F1
#
_entry.id   AF-A0A0V7ZFW4-F1
#
_cell.length_a   1.000
_cell.length_b   1.000
_cell.length_c   1.000
_cell.angle_alpha   90.00
_cell.angle_beta   90.00
_cell.angle_gamma   90.00
#
_symmetry.space_group_name_H-M   'P 1'
#
loop_
_entity.id
_entity.type
_entity.pdbx_description
1 polymer ?
#
loop_
_entity_poly.entity_id
_entity_poly.type
_entity_poly.pdbx_seq_one_letter_code
_entity_poly.pdbx_strand_id
1 'polypeptide(L)'
;MTFTADSAQNFFPDISNYSTQKSSAVTSAIAVLKSLNVDEQLALLWFIHTEVGYSITPVATGPARLHLVAGLLNQIKLMSDEEQLQVMRDLIAQKNTQISRSYGILSNNTKLAFWYELSELMVQGIMILIPTGNELSQQGKEAIKALKNLGFAQKITVLRKVITDMGVNPFIE
;
A
#
# COMPACT_ATOMS: atom_id res chain seq x y z
N MET A 1 9.70 44.48 0.78
CA MET A 1 10.21 43.35 1.59
C MET A 1 9.53 42.09 1.07
N THR A 2 10.29 41.21 0.43
CA THR A 2 9.81 39.94 -0.11
C THR A 2 10.08 38.85 0.92
N PHE A 3 9.01 38.28 1.49
CA PHE A 3 9.11 37.07 2.31
C PHE A 3 9.27 35.88 1.37
N THR A 4 10.45 35.26 1.34
CA THR A 4 10.69 34.00 0.61
C THR A 4 10.40 32.81 1.53
N ALA A 5 9.94 31.69 0.96
CA ALA A 5 9.57 30.48 1.69
C ALA A 5 10.69 29.94 2.60
N ASP A 6 11.95 30.17 2.23
CA ASP A 6 13.13 29.80 3.04
C ASP A 6 13.20 30.55 4.37
N SER A 7 12.69 31.78 4.44
CA SER A 7 12.72 32.59 5.67
C SER A 7 11.71 32.09 6.72
N ALA A 8 10.66 31.38 6.31
CA ALA A 8 9.63 30.86 7.21
C ALA A 8 10.07 29.57 7.94
N GLN A 9 11.04 28.82 7.39
CA GLN A 9 11.53 27.58 8.00
C GLN A 9 12.38 27.80 9.26
N ASN A 10 13.00 28.98 9.41
CA ASN A 10 13.86 29.32 10.54
C ASN A 10 13.13 29.77 11.81
N PHE A 11 11.80 29.98 11.75
CA PHE A 11 11.02 30.43 12.91
C PHE A 11 10.49 29.29 13.81
N PHE A 12 10.54 28.03 13.35
CA PHE A 12 10.03 26.87 14.10
C PHE A 12 10.93 25.62 13.97
N PRO A 13 12.17 25.64 14.51
CA PRO A 13 13.13 24.55 14.36
C PRO A 13 12.71 23.21 15.00
N ASP A 14 11.93 23.23 16.09
CA ASP A 14 11.50 21.97 16.76
C ASP A 14 10.39 21.22 16.00
N ILE A 15 9.49 21.95 15.33
CA ILE A 15 8.40 21.34 14.54
C ILE A 15 8.96 20.82 13.20
N SER A 16 9.93 21.52 12.61
CA SER A 16 10.58 21.10 11.38
C SER A 16 11.45 19.86 11.59
N ASN A 17 12.18 19.74 12.70
CA ASN A 17 12.96 18.54 13.01
C ASN A 17 12.06 17.32 13.26
N TYR A 18 10.96 17.47 14.00
CA TYR A 18 10.00 16.38 14.22
C TYR A 18 9.28 15.94 12.94
N SER A 19 8.86 16.88 12.08
CA SER A 19 8.23 16.56 10.80
C SER A 19 9.22 15.96 9.79
N THR A 20 10.48 16.42 9.80
CA THR A 20 11.57 15.90 8.97
C THR A 20 11.98 14.50 9.41
N GLN A 21 12.11 14.23 10.71
CA GLN A 21 12.40 12.90 11.26
C GLN A 21 11.21 11.93 11.06
N LYS A 22 9.97 12.42 11.16
CA LYS A 22 8.76 11.64 10.85
C LYS A 22 8.69 11.27 9.37
N SER A 23 9.10 12.17 8.49
CA SER A 23 9.17 11.97 7.04
C SER A 23 10.32 11.04 6.63
N SER A 24 11.49 11.15 7.27
CA SER A 24 12.65 10.29 6.97
C SER A 24 12.38 8.84 7.34
N ALA A 25 11.77 8.56 8.51
CA ALA A 25 11.42 7.19 8.92
C ALA A 25 10.40 6.53 7.97
N VAL A 26 9.39 7.28 7.51
CA VAL A 26 8.41 6.80 6.52
C VAL A 26 9.10 6.49 5.18
N THR A 27 9.96 7.40 4.72
CA THR A 27 10.68 7.24 3.45
C THR A 27 11.61 6.03 3.49
N SER A 28 12.37 5.87 4.58
CA SER A 28 13.22 4.70 4.79
C SER A 28 12.42 3.40 4.83
N ALA A 29 11.27 3.38 5.52
CA ALA A 29 10.43 2.19 5.55
C ALA A 29 9.88 1.82 4.16
N ILE A 30 9.47 2.81 3.36
CA ILE A 30 9.05 2.57 1.96
C ILE A 30 10.20 2.03 1.13
N ALA A 31 11.40 2.59 1.26
CA ALA A 31 12.58 2.15 0.50
C ALA A 31 12.95 0.70 0.85
N VAL A 32 12.96 0.37 2.15
CA VAL A 32 13.22 -1.00 2.61
C VAL A 32 12.15 -1.94 2.07
N LEU A 33 10.85 -1.60 2.20
CA LEU A 33 9.76 -2.44 1.68
C LEU A 33 9.93 -2.71 0.18
N LYS A 34 10.18 -1.67 -0.63
CA LYS A 34 10.35 -1.80 -2.08
C LYS A 34 11.58 -2.62 -2.49
N SER A 35 12.57 -2.75 -1.61
CA SER A 35 13.77 -3.54 -1.87
C SER A 35 13.61 -5.03 -1.58
N LEU A 36 12.52 -5.45 -0.95
CA LEU A 36 12.22 -6.86 -0.69
C LEU A 36 11.72 -7.57 -1.95
N ASN A 37 11.72 -8.89 -1.93
CA ASN A 37 11.07 -9.66 -3.00
C ASN A 37 9.54 -9.50 -2.93
N VAL A 38 8.84 -9.88 -4.00
CA VAL A 38 7.41 -9.64 -4.18
C VAL A 38 6.56 -10.30 -3.08
N ASP A 39 6.88 -11.53 -2.69
CA ASP A 39 6.14 -12.25 -1.66
C ASP A 39 6.35 -11.62 -0.28
N GLU A 40 7.56 -11.16 0.02
CA GLU A 40 7.85 -10.42 1.25
C GLU A 40 7.13 -9.06 1.26
N GLN A 41 7.09 -8.34 0.14
CA GLN A 41 6.32 -7.11 0.02
C GLN A 41 4.84 -7.34 0.30
N LEU A 42 4.26 -8.41 -0.25
CA LEU A 42 2.87 -8.79 -0.03
C LEU A 42 2.60 -9.15 1.44
N ALA A 43 3.49 -9.93 2.07
CA ALA A 43 3.41 -10.27 3.48
C ALA A 43 3.49 -9.04 4.39
N LEU A 44 4.38 -8.09 4.08
CA LEU A 44 4.49 -6.84 4.84
C LEU A 44 3.28 -5.94 4.63
N LEU A 45 2.73 -5.88 3.42
CA LEU A 45 1.50 -5.15 3.13
C LEU A 45 0.35 -5.67 4.00
N TRP A 46 0.20 -7.00 4.06
CA TRP A 46 -0.77 -7.65 4.92
C TRP A 46 -0.53 -7.34 6.40
N PHE A 47 0.71 -7.44 6.87
CA PHE A 47 1.08 -7.11 8.24
C PHE A 47 0.70 -5.66 8.60
N ILE A 48 1.07 -4.69 7.76
CA ILE A 48 0.72 -3.28 7.99
C ILE A 48 -0.80 -3.13 8.02
N HIS A 49 -1.52 -3.74 7.08
CA HIS A 49 -2.99 -3.71 7.03
C HIS A 49 -3.61 -4.23 8.33
N THR A 50 -3.14 -5.37 8.87
CA THR A 50 -3.64 -5.90 10.15
C THR A 50 -3.35 -5.00 11.35
N GLU A 51 -2.24 -4.25 11.32
CA GLU A 51 -1.85 -3.34 12.40
C GLU A 51 -2.63 -2.02 12.41
N VAL A 52 -3.03 -1.53 11.23
CA VAL A 52 -3.84 -0.30 11.12
C VAL A 52 -5.34 -0.58 11.01
N GLY A 53 -5.73 -1.83 10.70
CA GLY A 53 -7.11 -2.30 10.61
C GLY A 53 -8.00 -1.45 9.69
N TYR A 54 -9.28 -1.30 10.08
CA TYR A 54 -10.27 -0.46 9.42
C TYR A 54 -9.95 1.05 9.40
N SER A 55 -8.81 1.48 9.95
CA SER A 55 -8.46 2.90 9.97
C SER A 55 -8.08 3.45 8.59
N ILE A 56 -7.89 2.54 7.64
CA ILE A 56 -7.68 2.83 6.22
C ILE A 56 -9.02 2.91 5.48
N THR A 57 -10.16 2.63 6.13
CA THR A 57 -11.49 2.77 5.54
C THR A 57 -11.52 4.11 4.84
N PRO A 58 -11.58 4.13 3.50
CA PRO A 58 -11.51 5.38 2.78
C PRO A 58 -12.65 6.24 3.29
N VAL A 59 -12.33 7.43 3.80
CA VAL A 59 -13.28 8.41 4.35
C VAL A 59 -14.40 8.77 3.36
N ALA A 60 -14.33 8.27 2.12
CA ALA A 60 -15.41 8.28 1.16
C ALA A 60 -15.39 7.02 0.28
N THR A 61 -15.83 5.86 0.78
CA THR A 61 -16.34 4.78 -0.09
C THR A 61 -17.73 5.16 -0.60
N GLY A 62 -17.78 6.18 -1.46
CA GLY A 62 -19.00 6.50 -2.20
C GLY A 62 -19.37 5.32 -3.12
N PRO A 63 -20.67 5.05 -3.36
CA PRO A 63 -21.14 3.88 -4.14
C PRO A 63 -20.46 3.72 -5.51
N ALA A 64 -20.11 4.84 -6.16
CA ALA A 64 -19.41 4.83 -7.45
C ALA A 64 -18.01 4.19 -7.38
N ARG A 65 -17.25 4.40 -6.29
CA ARG A 65 -15.92 3.79 -6.12
C ARG A 65 -16.02 2.29 -5.88
N LEU A 66 -17.01 1.87 -5.09
CA LEU A 66 -17.28 0.46 -4.85
C LEU A 66 -17.67 -0.25 -6.14
N HIS A 67 -18.47 0.38 -7.01
CA HIS A 67 -18.83 -0.19 -8.31
C HIS A 67 -17.61 -0.38 -9.22
N LEU A 68 -16.72 0.62 -9.31
CA LEU A 68 -15.48 0.54 -10.10
C LEU A 68 -14.55 -0.58 -9.62
N VAL A 69 -14.42 -0.73 -8.29
CA VAL A 69 -13.61 -1.78 -7.68
C VAL A 69 -14.27 -3.16 -7.84
N ALA A 70 -15.60 -3.25 -7.67
CA ALA A 70 -16.34 -4.50 -7.73
C ALA A 70 -16.17 -5.22 -9.08
N GLY A 71 -16.13 -4.48 -10.20
CA GLY A 71 -15.91 -5.08 -11.51
C GLY A 71 -14.56 -5.80 -11.63
N LEU A 72 -13.49 -5.23 -11.05
CA LEU A 72 -12.16 -5.83 -11.06
C LEU A 72 -12.06 -6.99 -10.05
N LEU A 73 -12.59 -6.80 -8.84
CA LEU A 73 -12.60 -7.86 -7.83
C LEU A 73 -13.43 -9.07 -8.25
N ASN A 74 -14.56 -8.86 -8.93
CA ASN A 74 -15.38 -9.97 -9.42
C ASN A 74 -14.66 -10.81 -10.48
N GLN A 75 -13.77 -10.21 -11.29
CA GLN A 75 -12.91 -10.99 -12.19
C GLN A 75 -11.93 -11.85 -11.40
N ILE A 76 -11.31 -11.28 -10.36
CA ILE A 76 -10.34 -11.99 -9.52
C ILE A 76 -11.01 -13.12 -8.71
N LYS A 77 -12.23 -12.91 -8.20
CA LYS A 77 -13.01 -13.93 -7.46
C LYS A 77 -13.29 -15.20 -8.28
N LEU A 78 -13.33 -15.09 -9.61
CA LEU A 78 -13.59 -16.24 -10.49
C LEU A 78 -12.33 -17.03 -10.83
N MET A 79 -11.17 -16.57 -10.36
CA MET A 79 -9.87 -17.23 -10.57
C MET A 79 -9.59 -18.25 -9.48
N SER A 80 -8.73 -19.22 -9.77
CA SER A 80 -8.17 -20.14 -8.77
C SER A 80 -7.30 -19.40 -7.74
N ASP A 81 -7.11 -20.00 -6.57
CA ASP A 81 -6.30 -19.40 -5.48
C ASP A 81 -4.88 -18.99 -5.95
N GLU A 82 -4.23 -19.82 -6.77
CA GLU A 82 -2.90 -19.49 -7.30
C GLU A 82 -2.95 -18.28 -8.24
N GLU A 83 -3.97 -18.18 -9.10
CA GLU A 83 -4.16 -17.03 -9.99
C GLU A 83 -4.50 -15.76 -9.22
N GLN A 84 -5.31 -15.85 -8.16
CA GLN A 84 -5.59 -14.72 -7.27
C GLN A 84 -4.32 -14.21 -6.60
N LEU A 85 -3.49 -15.13 -6.10
CA LEU A 85 -2.19 -14.80 -5.53
C LEU A 85 -1.25 -14.19 -6.59
N GLN A 86 -1.24 -14.74 -7.80
CA GLN A 86 -0.45 -14.21 -8.91
C GLN A 86 -0.89 -12.80 -9.30
N VAL A 87 -2.18 -12.48 -9.28
CA VAL A 87 -2.67 -11.11 -9.49
C VAL A 87 -2.08 -10.16 -8.46
N MET A 88 -2.09 -10.52 -7.17
CA MET A 88 -1.51 -9.68 -6.12
C MET A 88 -0.01 -9.46 -6.30
N ARG A 89 0.71 -10.53 -6.68
CA ARG A 89 2.14 -10.47 -7.02
C ARG A 89 2.39 -9.56 -8.22
N ASP A 90 1.59 -9.68 -9.27
CA ASP A 90 1.70 -8.89 -10.51
C ASP A 90 1.43 -7.40 -10.27
N LEU A 91 0.48 -7.06 -9.40
CA LEU A 91 0.21 -5.68 -9.00
C LEU A 91 1.43 -5.06 -8.30
N ILE A 92 2.03 -5.78 -7.35
CA ILE A 92 3.23 -5.33 -6.62
C ILE A 92 4.43 -5.21 -7.56
N ALA A 93 4.65 -6.22 -8.39
CA ALA A 93 5.76 -6.29 -9.32
C ALA A 93 5.58 -5.41 -10.57
N GLN A 94 4.48 -4.64 -10.64
CA GLN A 94 4.09 -3.82 -11.78
C GLN A 94 4.20 -4.58 -13.12
N LYS A 95 3.80 -5.86 -13.12
CA LYS A 95 3.78 -6.67 -14.33
C LYS A 95 2.70 -6.15 -15.27
N ASN A 96 3.01 -6.04 -16.55
CA ASN A 96 2.10 -5.47 -17.56
C ASN A 96 0.99 -6.47 -17.97
N THR A 97 0.12 -6.82 -17.03
CA THR A 97 -1.06 -7.66 -17.26
C THR A 97 -2.31 -6.80 -17.48
N GLN A 98 -3.39 -7.40 -17.96
CA GLN A 98 -4.67 -6.70 -18.11
C GLN A 98 -5.16 -6.15 -16.76
N ILE A 99 -5.11 -6.95 -15.70
CA ILE A 99 -5.54 -6.53 -14.35
C ILE A 99 -4.65 -5.41 -13.82
N SER A 100 -3.33 -5.50 -14.00
CA SER A 100 -2.42 -4.43 -13.57
C SER A 100 -2.67 -3.11 -14.27
N ARG A 101 -3.06 -3.13 -15.56
CA ARG A 101 -3.47 -1.93 -16.30
C ARG A 101 -4.80 -1.38 -15.81
N SER A 102 -5.80 -2.23 -15.63
CA SER A 102 -7.10 -1.84 -15.08
C SER A 102 -7.00 -1.26 -13.68
N TYR A 103 -6.11 -1.81 -12.84
CA TYR A 103 -5.80 -1.26 -11.52
C TYR A 103 -5.02 0.06 -11.63
N GLY A 104 -4.04 0.15 -12.52
CA GLY A 104 -3.14 1.29 -12.64
C GLY A 104 -3.83 2.61 -12.98
N ILE A 105 -4.96 2.56 -13.72
CA ILE A 105 -5.77 3.74 -14.08
C ILE A 105 -6.69 4.23 -12.94
N LEU A 106 -6.83 3.46 -11.86
CA LEU A 106 -7.67 3.84 -10.73
C LEU A 106 -7.06 5.03 -9.99
N SER A 107 -7.92 5.94 -9.52
CA SER A 107 -7.48 7.01 -8.61
C SER A 107 -6.86 6.43 -7.34
N ASN A 108 -5.97 7.18 -6.68
CA ASN A 108 -5.33 6.75 -5.43
C ASN A 108 -6.34 6.27 -4.37
N ASN A 109 -7.47 6.96 -4.23
CA ASN A 109 -8.51 6.56 -3.26
C ASN A 109 -9.27 5.31 -3.71
N THR A 110 -9.42 5.09 -5.02
CA THR A 110 -10.05 3.88 -5.55
C THR A 110 -9.13 2.67 -5.42
N LYS A 111 -7.80 2.84 -5.57
CA LYS A 111 -6.80 1.81 -5.26
C LYS A 111 -6.85 1.38 -3.79
N LEU A 112 -7.01 2.34 -2.86
CA LEU A 112 -7.19 2.02 -1.44
C LEU A 112 -8.48 1.23 -1.18
N ALA A 113 -9.59 1.63 -1.82
CA ALA A 113 -10.85 0.88 -1.72
C ALA A 113 -10.72 -0.55 -2.29
N PHE A 114 -9.96 -0.73 -3.37
CA PHE A 114 -9.67 -2.06 -3.92
C PHE A 114 -8.99 -2.97 -2.90
N TRP A 115 -7.91 -2.51 -2.27
CA TRP A 115 -7.19 -3.33 -1.29
C TRP A 115 -7.98 -3.57 0.00
N TYR A 116 -8.83 -2.62 0.39
CA TYR A 116 -9.76 -2.80 1.51
C TYR A 116 -10.80 -3.89 1.22
N GLU A 117 -11.48 -3.82 0.08
CA GLU A 117 -12.46 -4.84 -0.28
C GLU A 117 -11.81 -6.21 -0.51
N LEU A 118 -10.61 -6.25 -1.10
CA LEU A 118 -9.83 -7.48 -1.26
C LEU A 118 -9.49 -8.12 0.10
N SER A 119 -9.11 -7.32 1.11
CA SER A 119 -8.82 -7.85 2.45
C SER A 119 -10.08 -8.33 3.17
N GLU A 120 -11.23 -7.67 3.01
CA GLU A 120 -12.50 -8.17 3.54
C GLU A 120 -12.89 -9.51 2.91
N LEU A 121 -12.67 -9.68 1.60
CA LEU A 121 -12.91 -10.94 0.91
C LEU A 121 -11.97 -12.06 1.37
N MET A 122 -10.71 -11.74 1.70
CA MET A 122 -9.79 -12.68 2.32
C MET A 122 -10.25 -13.11 3.72
N VAL A 123 -10.72 -12.16 4.55
CA VAL A 123 -11.26 -12.46 5.89
C VAL A 123 -12.52 -13.34 5.81
N GLN A 124 -13.35 -13.15 4.78
CA GLN A 124 -14.53 -13.98 4.50
C GLN A 124 -14.20 -15.35 3.90
N GLY A 125 -12.93 -15.62 3.54
CA GLY A 125 -12.51 -16.86 2.88
C GLY A 125 -12.96 -16.98 1.42
N ILE A 126 -13.34 -15.87 0.78
CA ILE A 126 -13.73 -15.82 -0.64
C ILE A 126 -12.50 -15.65 -1.53
N MET A 127 -11.47 -14.98 -1.03
CA MET A 127 -10.17 -14.84 -1.69
C MET A 127 -9.07 -15.54 -0.88
N ILE A 128 -8.03 -16.01 -1.57
CA ILE A 128 -6.86 -16.62 -0.95
C ILE A 128 -6.20 -15.66 0.05
N LEU A 129 -5.90 -16.15 1.25
CA LEU A 129 -5.07 -15.41 2.21
C LEU A 129 -3.63 -15.37 1.71
N ILE A 130 -2.93 -14.28 2.01
CA ILE A 130 -1.51 -14.16 1.70
C ILE A 130 -0.74 -15.22 2.51
N PRO A 131 -0.01 -16.14 1.86
CA PRO A 131 0.73 -17.17 2.58
C PRO A 131 1.81 -16.54 3.47
N THR A 132 1.64 -16.63 4.78
CA THR A 132 2.63 -16.13 5.76
C THR A 132 3.72 -17.16 6.07
N GLY A 133 3.72 -18.31 5.39
CA GLY A 133 4.53 -19.49 5.72
C GLY A 133 5.99 -19.44 5.28
N ASN A 134 6.40 -18.44 4.49
CA ASN A 134 7.80 -18.30 4.09
C ASN A 134 8.58 -17.63 5.23
N GLU A 135 9.71 -18.21 5.61
CA GLU A 135 10.65 -17.54 6.51
C GLU A 135 11.09 -16.22 5.86
N LEU A 136 10.71 -15.10 6.47
CA LEU A 136 11.19 -13.79 6.04
C LEU A 136 12.72 -13.79 6.03
N SER A 137 13.29 -13.21 4.98
CA SER A 137 14.71 -12.92 4.93
C SER A 137 15.10 -12.03 6.11
N GLN A 138 16.41 -11.95 6.40
CA GLN A 138 16.92 -11.04 7.40
C GLN A 138 16.45 -9.59 7.14
N GLN A 139 16.46 -9.18 5.87
CA GLN A 139 15.98 -7.87 5.43
C GLN A 139 14.46 -7.71 5.66
N GLY A 140 13.66 -8.75 5.40
CA GLY A 140 12.23 -8.76 5.70
C GLY A 140 11.93 -8.65 7.20
N LYS A 141 12.71 -9.32 8.05
CA LYS A 141 12.60 -9.22 9.52
C LYS A 141 12.94 -7.80 10.01
N GLU A 142 13.99 -7.20 9.47
CA GLU A 142 14.38 -5.82 9.77
C GLU A 142 13.32 -4.82 9.31
N ALA A 143 12.74 -5.04 8.13
CA ALA A 143 11.64 -4.24 7.61
C ALA A 143 10.41 -4.29 8.51
N ILE A 144 10.01 -5.47 9.00
CA ILE A 144 8.93 -5.59 9.99
C ILE A 144 9.27 -4.83 11.28
N LYS A 145 10.51 -4.97 11.78
CA LYS A 145 10.93 -4.25 12.98
C LYS A 145 10.85 -2.72 12.79
N ALA A 146 11.30 -2.22 11.65
CA ALA A 146 11.21 -0.81 11.29
C ALA A 146 9.74 -0.34 11.22
N LEU A 147 8.87 -1.11 10.57
CA LEU A 147 7.44 -0.82 10.46
C LEU A 147 6.73 -0.84 11.82
N LYS A 148 7.08 -1.76 12.72
CA LYS A 148 6.53 -1.82 14.09
C LYS A 148 6.85 -0.56 14.90
N ASN A 149 8.02 0.03 14.68
CA ASN A 149 8.46 1.25 15.36
C ASN A 149 7.81 2.53 14.80
N LEU A 150 7.12 2.44 13.65
CA LEU A 150 6.39 3.59 13.11
C LEU A 150 5.14 3.87 13.94
N GLY A 151 4.85 5.16 14.14
CA GLY A 151 3.57 5.58 14.68
C GLY A 151 2.42 5.25 13.72
N PHE A 152 1.21 5.15 14.27
CA PHE A 152 0.01 4.77 13.51
C PHE A 152 -0.22 5.58 12.22
N ALA A 153 -0.13 6.92 12.29
CA ALA A 153 -0.26 7.77 11.10
C ALA A 153 0.86 7.54 10.08
N GLN A 154 2.07 7.18 10.51
CA GLN A 154 3.18 6.84 9.61
C GLN A 154 2.93 5.51 8.90
N LYS A 155 2.41 4.49 9.61
CA LYS A 155 2.01 3.20 9.01
C LYS A 155 0.96 3.41 7.92
N ILE A 156 -0.06 4.27 8.15
CA ILE A 156 -1.06 4.63 7.13
C ILE A 156 -0.41 5.30 5.92
N THR A 157 0.54 6.22 6.13
CA THR A 157 1.25 6.88 5.02
C THR A 157 2.07 5.88 4.20
N VAL A 158 2.81 4.98 4.84
CA VAL A 158 3.54 3.90 4.16
C VAL A 158 2.59 3.05 3.34
N LEU A 159 1.51 2.55 3.96
CA LEU A 159 0.52 1.70 3.30
C LEU A 159 -0.08 2.39 2.07
N ARG A 160 -0.52 3.64 2.24
CA ARG A 160 -1.10 4.43 1.14
C ARG A 160 -0.12 4.57 0.00
N LYS A 161 1.13 4.95 0.30
CA LYS A 161 2.16 5.16 -0.73
C LYS A 161 2.45 3.87 -1.50
N VAL A 162 2.61 2.75 -0.79
CA VAL A 162 2.88 1.45 -1.40
C VAL A 162 1.72 1.02 -2.31
N ILE A 163 0.47 1.08 -1.83
CA ILE A 163 -0.72 0.76 -2.62
C ILE A 163 -0.86 1.61 -3.88
N THR A 164 -0.62 2.93 -3.77
CA THR A 164 -0.80 3.85 -4.90
C THR A 164 0.23 3.64 -6.00
N ASP A 165 1.43 3.17 -5.63
CA ASP A 165 2.52 2.89 -6.56
C ASP A 165 2.36 1.56 -7.30
N MET A 166 1.44 0.68 -6.91
CA MET A 166 1.21 -0.61 -7.58
C MET A 166 0.48 -0.49 -8.93
N GLY A 167 0.57 -1.59 -9.69
CA GLY A 167 0.00 -1.74 -11.03
C GLY A 167 0.75 -0.96 -12.10
N VAL A 168 0.17 -0.91 -13.30
CA VAL A 168 0.79 -0.25 -14.46
C VAL A 168 -0.20 0.78 -14.99
N ASN A 169 0.13 2.06 -14.94
CA ASN A 169 -0.68 3.07 -15.63
C ASN A 169 -0.19 3.20 -17.07
N PRO A 170 -0.94 2.74 -18.09
CA PRO A 170 -0.48 2.76 -19.48
C PRO A 170 -0.44 4.19 -20.08
N PHE A 171 -0.87 5.20 -19.34
CA PHE A 171 -0.96 6.60 -19.80
C PHE A 171 0.09 7.52 -19.16
N ILE A 172 0.98 6.98 -18.33
CA ILE A 172 2.06 7.73 -17.70
C ILE A 172 3.37 7.01 -18.07
N GLU A 173 4.20 7.66 -18.88
CA GLU A 173 5.57 7.23 -19.20
C GLU A 173 6.55 7.53 -18.05
#